data_AF-A0A919EGH5-F1
#
_entry.id   AF-A0A919EGH5-F1
#
_cell.length_a   1.000
_cell.length_b   1.000
_cell.length_c   1.000
_cell.angle_alpha   90.00
_cell.angle_beta   90.00
_cell.angle_gamma   90.00
#
_symmetry.space_group_name_H-M   'P 1'
#
loop_
_entity.id
_entity.type
_entity.pdbx_description
1 polymer ?
#
loop_
_entity_poly.entity_id
_entity_poly.type
_entity_poly.pdbx_seq_one_letter_code
_entity_poly.pdbx_strand_id
1 'polypeptide(L)'
;MNNQLVYTTLALVLGIGLVAGCSKSPQQHLDFKVSFGDAPLSCDSLIVDQQTSWQLSQFYLYLSHIEVKGQDQKWRQVSLADNKYQSQQVAMLGTECGGQEPAHWQLKFAENADINQATAIRFSLGVPFELNHQNPLTQASPLNVSNMFWVWQTGHKFVRFELENQDQQWVFHLGSTGCSSASALRSPSAACKYPNLYTVTLPLETTDKVKKVNLDIAPWFAEVKIAEQTSCQSAQDNQYCQQIFNNLAKSVL
;
A
#
# COMPACT_ATOMS: atom_id res chain seq x y z
N MET A 1 -8.39 90.12 17.20
CA MET A 1 -8.10 89.50 18.51
C MET A 1 -8.96 88.24 18.57
N ASN A 2 -8.45 87.13 18.02
CA ASN A 2 -7.80 86.00 18.73
C ASN A 2 -8.77 85.35 19.73
N ASN A 3 -9.04 84.05 19.75
CA ASN A 3 -8.44 82.89 19.09
C ASN A 3 -9.44 81.73 19.30
N GLN A 4 -9.94 81.05 18.26
CA GLN A 4 -10.63 79.77 18.44
C GLN A 4 -9.67 78.65 18.01
N LEU A 5 -9.15 77.94 19.00
CA LEU A 5 -8.36 76.72 18.81
C LEU A 5 -9.29 75.61 18.31
N VAL A 6 -9.16 75.27 17.03
CA VAL A 6 -9.73 74.05 16.46
C VAL A 6 -8.68 72.94 16.64
N TYR A 7 -8.91 72.05 17.60
CA TYR A 7 -8.13 70.82 17.73
C TYR A 7 -8.66 69.79 16.75
N THR A 8 -7.98 69.64 15.61
CA THR A 8 -8.24 68.56 14.66
C THR A 8 -7.51 67.31 15.15
N THR A 9 -8.22 66.43 15.87
CA THR A 9 -7.71 65.11 16.25
C THR A 9 -7.63 64.23 15.00
N LEU A 10 -6.43 64.06 14.46
CA LEU A 10 -6.15 63.12 13.39
C LEU A 10 -6.13 61.69 13.98
N ALA A 11 -7.27 60.99 13.90
CA ALA A 11 -7.35 59.59 14.30
C ALA A 11 -6.66 58.72 13.23
N LEU A 12 -5.41 58.34 13.51
CA LEU A 12 -4.67 57.37 12.70
C LEU A 12 -5.28 55.97 12.95
N VAL A 13 -6.21 55.55 12.09
CA VAL A 13 -6.74 54.19 12.10
C VAL A 13 -5.65 53.25 11.57
N LEU A 14 -4.88 52.64 12.49
CA LEU A 14 -4.01 51.52 12.16
C LEU A 14 -4.91 50.33 11.78
N GLY A 15 -5.10 50.14 10.47
CA GLY A 15 -5.72 48.93 9.94
C GLY A 15 -4.79 47.75 10.19
N ILE A 16 -5.04 47.00 11.27
CA ILE A 16 -4.42 45.70 11.51
C ILE A 16 -5.01 44.75 10.47
N GLY A 17 -4.31 44.59 9.35
CA GLY A 17 -4.58 43.53 8.39
C GLY A 17 -4.33 42.19 9.07
N LEU A 18 -5.40 41.51 9.47
CA LEU A 18 -5.36 40.10 9.85
C LEU A 18 -4.95 39.31 8.60
N VAL A 19 -3.65 39.06 8.46
CA VAL A 19 -3.13 38.06 7.54
C VAL A 19 -3.57 36.71 8.11
N ALA A 20 -4.76 36.25 7.70
CA ALA A 20 -5.17 34.88 7.89
C ALA A 20 -4.24 34.01 7.01
N GLY A 21 -3.07 33.68 7.55
CA GLY A 21 -2.22 32.66 6.95
C GLY A 21 -3.01 31.37 6.91
N CYS A 22 -3.31 30.87 5.72
CA CYS A 22 -3.82 29.51 5.53
C CYS A 22 -2.76 28.54 6.05
N SER A 23 -2.85 28.16 7.33
CA SER A 23 -2.08 27.06 7.87
C SER A 23 -2.57 25.79 7.19
N LYS A 24 -1.79 25.32 6.20
CA LYS A 24 -2.03 24.06 5.51
C LYS A 24 -2.13 22.96 6.57
N SER A 25 -3.27 22.27 6.64
CA SER A 25 -3.42 21.16 7.58
C SER A 25 -2.34 20.10 7.30
N PRO A 26 -1.77 19.49 8.35
CA PRO A 26 -0.75 18.45 8.15
C PRO A 26 -1.33 17.31 7.32
N GLN A 27 -0.55 16.81 6.36
CA GLN A 27 -0.98 15.73 5.48
C GLN A 27 -1.29 14.48 6.31
N GLN A 28 -2.52 13.98 6.17
CA GLN A 28 -2.96 12.77 6.84
C GLN A 28 -2.26 11.54 6.25
N HIS A 29 -1.93 10.59 7.12
CA HIS A 29 -1.32 9.32 6.75
C HIS A 29 -1.75 8.18 7.67
N LEU A 30 -1.56 6.95 7.20
CA LEU A 30 -1.65 5.72 7.97
C LEU A 30 -0.29 5.02 7.97
N ASP A 31 0.15 4.58 9.13
CA ASP A 31 1.34 3.74 9.25
C ASP A 31 0.94 2.27 9.35
N PHE A 32 1.55 1.44 8.51
CA PHE A 32 1.39 -0.01 8.54
C PHE A 32 2.44 -0.63 9.47
N LYS A 33 1.96 -1.38 10.46
CA LYS A 33 2.76 -2.32 11.24
C LYS A 33 2.58 -3.68 10.62
N VAL A 34 3.61 -4.16 9.93
CA VAL A 34 3.59 -5.47 9.29
C VAL A 34 4.17 -6.51 10.24
N SER A 35 3.50 -7.65 10.35
CA SER A 35 3.94 -8.77 11.18
C SER A 35 3.74 -10.11 10.47
N PHE A 36 4.47 -11.11 10.93
CA PHE A 36 4.22 -12.53 10.63
C PHE A 36 3.84 -13.20 11.95
N GLY A 37 2.54 -13.33 12.19
CA GLY A 37 1.98 -13.65 13.50
C GLY A 37 2.27 -12.54 14.49
N ASP A 38 2.75 -12.91 15.67
CA ASP A 38 3.10 -11.96 16.74
C ASP A 38 4.43 -11.23 16.51
N ALA A 39 5.24 -11.64 15.52
CA ALA A 39 6.56 -11.09 15.27
C ALA A 39 6.51 -9.94 14.24
N PRO A 40 7.02 -8.73 14.56
CA PRO A 40 7.20 -7.68 13.57
C PRO A 40 8.06 -8.17 12.40
N LEU A 41 7.71 -7.75 11.19
CA LEU A 41 8.46 -8.09 9.99
C LEU A 41 9.46 -6.96 9.65
N SER A 42 10.75 -7.28 9.66
CA SER A 42 11.88 -6.44 9.29
C SER A 42 12.96 -7.30 8.64
N CYS A 43 14.04 -6.68 8.17
CA CYS A 43 15.18 -7.41 7.60
C CYS A 43 15.94 -8.27 8.61
N ASP A 44 15.78 -8.00 9.90
CA ASP A 44 16.38 -8.79 10.97
C ASP A 44 15.42 -9.89 11.47
N SER A 45 14.20 -9.95 10.92
CA SER A 45 13.20 -10.93 11.35
C SER A 45 13.60 -12.34 10.92
N LEU A 46 13.54 -13.26 11.89
CA LEU A 46 13.64 -14.69 11.67
C LEU A 46 12.25 -15.31 11.71
N ILE A 47 11.79 -15.81 10.57
CA ILE A 47 10.57 -16.60 10.46
C ILE A 47 10.97 -18.05 10.68
N VAL A 48 10.53 -18.63 11.78
CA VAL A 48 10.77 -20.04 12.08
C VAL A 48 9.56 -20.83 11.61
N ASP A 49 9.75 -21.65 10.59
CA ASP A 49 8.78 -22.67 10.18
C ASP A 49 9.35 -24.05 10.52
N GLN A 50 8.69 -24.74 11.43
CA GLN A 50 9.13 -26.03 11.98
C GLN A 50 10.50 -25.92 12.66
N GLN A 51 11.57 -26.34 11.97
CA GLN A 51 12.95 -26.34 12.45
C GLN A 51 13.88 -25.53 11.53
N THR A 52 13.30 -24.85 10.54
CA THR A 52 14.04 -24.05 9.58
C THR A 52 13.79 -22.58 9.86
N SER A 53 14.87 -21.83 10.01
CA SER A 53 14.82 -20.38 10.14
C SER A 53 15.03 -19.74 8.77
N TRP A 54 14.16 -18.80 8.45
CA TRP A 54 14.16 -18.04 7.22
C TRP A 54 14.33 -16.55 7.54
N GLN A 55 15.16 -15.87 6.76
CA GLN A 55 15.32 -14.43 6.82
C GLN A 55 14.51 -13.77 5.72
N LEU A 56 14.00 -12.57 6.00
CA LEU A 56 13.36 -11.76 4.98
C LEU A 56 14.41 -11.26 3.97
N SER A 57 14.19 -11.57 2.70
CA SER A 57 14.96 -10.98 1.61
C SER A 57 14.27 -9.71 1.13
N GLN A 58 13.00 -9.81 0.74
CA GLN A 58 12.21 -8.68 0.24
C GLN A 58 10.73 -8.83 0.57
N PHE A 59 10.05 -7.73 0.88
CA PHE A 59 8.60 -7.68 0.94
C PHE A 59 8.06 -6.41 0.32
N TYR A 60 7.28 -6.54 -0.76
CA TYR A 60 6.56 -5.46 -1.40
C TYR A 60 5.13 -5.85 -1.67
N LEU A 61 4.21 -4.89 -1.60
CA LEU A 61 2.82 -5.07 -2.00
C LEU A 61 2.21 -3.80 -2.58
N TYR A 62 1.33 -3.96 -3.56
CA TYR A 62 0.51 -2.88 -4.09
C TYR A 62 -0.86 -2.84 -3.41
N LEU A 63 -1.31 -1.63 -3.12
CA LEU A 63 -2.64 -1.32 -2.59
C LEU A 63 -3.38 -0.45 -3.60
N SER A 64 -4.64 -0.77 -3.88
CA SER A 64 -5.53 0.05 -4.72
C SER A 64 -6.95 0.09 -4.16
N HIS A 65 -7.83 0.91 -4.76
CA HIS A 65 -9.23 1.02 -4.35
C HIS A 65 -9.40 1.28 -2.85
N ILE A 66 -8.69 2.29 -2.34
CA ILE A 66 -8.66 2.58 -0.90
C ILE A 66 -9.99 3.19 -0.45
N GLU A 67 -10.58 2.58 0.57
CA GLU A 67 -11.77 3.05 1.26
C GLU A 67 -11.52 3.10 2.77
N VAL A 68 -12.20 4.04 3.44
CA VAL A 68 -12.19 4.14 4.90
C VAL A 68 -13.61 4.07 5.45
N LYS A 69 -13.76 3.47 6.62
CA LYS A 69 -15.04 3.39 7.34
C LYS A 69 -15.14 4.50 8.37
N GLY A 70 -16.08 5.43 8.20
CA GLY A 70 -16.33 6.50 9.18
C GLY A 70 -17.04 5.99 10.45
N GLN A 71 -17.19 6.87 11.45
CA GLN A 71 -17.99 6.58 12.65
C GLN A 71 -19.47 6.30 12.34
N ASP A 72 -19.97 6.85 11.23
CA ASP A 72 -21.30 6.60 10.67
C ASP A 72 -21.46 5.19 10.06
N GLN A 73 -20.44 4.32 10.22
CA GLN A 73 -20.39 2.96 9.71
C GLN A 73 -20.42 2.84 8.18
N LYS A 74 -20.25 3.95 7.45
CA LYS A 74 -20.25 3.96 5.98
C LYS A 74 -18.83 3.93 5.43
N TRP A 75 -18.65 3.14 4.38
CA TRP A 75 -17.44 3.10 3.56
C TRP A 75 -17.42 4.26 2.58
N ARG A 76 -16.27 4.91 2.45
CA ARG A 76 -16.04 6.00 1.50
C ARG A 76 -14.70 5.80 0.82
N GLN A 77 -14.68 5.87 -0.50
CA GLN A 77 -13.45 5.89 -1.26
C GLN A 77 -12.66 7.16 -0.97
N VAL A 78 -11.35 7.03 -0.80
CA VAL A 78 -10.43 8.13 -0.56
C VAL A 78 -9.30 8.08 -1.58
N SER A 79 -8.84 9.25 -2.00
CA SER A 79 -7.69 9.37 -2.90
C SER A 79 -6.40 9.50 -2.11
N LEU A 80 -5.35 8.92 -2.68
CA LEU A 80 -3.99 9.03 -2.17
C LEU A 80 -3.30 10.28 -2.72
N ALA A 81 -2.23 10.71 -2.06
CA ALA A 81 -1.36 11.73 -2.61
C ALA A 81 -0.37 11.14 -3.62
N ASP A 82 0.10 11.95 -4.57
CA ASP A 82 1.17 11.55 -5.48
C ASP A 82 2.54 11.74 -4.81
N ASN A 83 3.39 10.71 -4.82
CA ASN A 83 4.79 10.74 -4.44
C ASN A 83 5.55 9.53 -5.01
N LYS A 84 6.81 9.30 -4.59
CA LYS A 84 7.65 8.18 -5.06
C LYS A 84 7.00 6.80 -4.88
N TYR A 85 6.19 6.62 -3.85
CA TYR A 85 5.64 5.33 -3.43
C TYR A 85 4.16 5.16 -3.77
N GLN A 86 3.50 6.18 -4.32
CA GLN A 86 2.06 6.15 -4.54
C GLN A 86 1.61 7.19 -5.57
N SER A 87 0.54 6.86 -6.27
CA SER A 87 -0.29 7.77 -7.03
C SER A 87 -1.67 7.87 -6.37
N GLN A 88 -2.55 8.71 -6.90
CA GLN A 88 -3.95 8.81 -6.42
C GLN A 88 -4.71 7.47 -6.34
N GLN A 89 -4.32 6.46 -7.14
CA GLN A 89 -5.04 5.19 -7.27
C GLN A 89 -4.29 3.97 -6.70
N VAL A 90 -2.95 4.02 -6.66
CA VAL A 90 -2.12 2.86 -6.28
C VAL A 90 -0.98 3.30 -5.36
N ALA A 91 -0.78 2.59 -4.26
CA ALA A 91 0.40 2.70 -3.41
C ALA A 91 1.23 1.42 -3.44
N MET A 92 2.53 1.54 -3.28
CA MET A 92 3.45 0.45 -3.02
C MET A 92 4.04 0.61 -1.62
N LEU A 93 3.85 -0.41 -0.79
CA LEU A 93 4.50 -0.51 0.51
C LEU A 93 5.57 -1.61 0.44
N GLY A 94 6.65 -1.47 1.20
CA GLY A 94 7.63 -2.53 1.24
C GLY A 94 9.03 -2.18 1.71
N THR A 95 9.89 -3.18 1.66
CA THR A 95 11.31 -3.14 1.99
C THR A 95 12.07 -4.17 1.16
N GLU A 96 13.33 -3.87 0.88
CA GLU A 96 14.32 -4.79 0.29
C GLU A 96 15.54 -4.82 1.23
N CYS A 97 15.88 -6.01 1.72
CA CYS A 97 16.97 -6.16 2.67
C CYS A 97 18.31 -6.08 1.95
N GLY A 98 19.20 -5.24 2.49
CA GLY A 98 20.41 -4.83 1.77
C GLY A 98 20.18 -3.81 0.65
N GLY A 99 18.93 -3.38 0.43
CA GLY A 99 18.58 -2.32 -0.52
C GLY A 99 19.05 -0.93 -0.07
N GLN A 100 19.09 0.02 -1.01
CA GLN A 100 19.53 1.40 -0.73
C GLN A 100 18.42 2.27 -0.13
N GLU A 101 17.17 1.85 -0.28
CA GLU A 101 16.01 2.61 0.15
C GLU A 101 15.50 2.11 1.50
N PRO A 102 15.09 3.00 2.42
CA PRO A 102 14.49 2.58 3.67
C PRO A 102 13.14 1.91 3.42
N ALA A 103 12.74 1.05 4.36
CA ALA A 103 11.39 0.47 4.37
C ALA A 103 10.32 1.57 4.33
N HIS A 104 9.31 1.39 3.47
CA HIS A 104 8.20 2.32 3.31
C HIS A 104 6.87 1.64 3.67
N TRP A 105 6.40 1.91 4.88
CA TRP A 105 5.17 1.35 5.44
C TRP A 105 4.15 2.45 5.76
N GLN A 106 3.98 3.43 4.85
CA GLN A 106 3.11 4.57 5.09
C GLN A 106 2.22 4.85 3.89
N LEU A 107 0.93 5.10 4.14
CA LEU A 107 -0.03 5.51 3.14
C LEU A 107 -0.40 6.98 3.37
N LYS A 108 -0.07 7.87 2.43
CA LYS A 108 -0.39 9.31 2.53
C LYS A 108 -1.65 9.64 1.75
N PHE A 109 -2.54 10.42 2.34
CA PHE A 109 -3.80 10.78 1.68
C PHE A 109 -3.69 12.13 0.96
N ALA A 110 -4.53 12.31 -0.06
CA ALA A 110 -4.73 13.61 -0.69
C ALA A 110 -5.26 14.62 0.33
N GLU A 111 -5.03 15.92 0.11
CA GLU A 111 -5.36 16.99 1.07
C GLU A 111 -6.86 17.07 1.43
N ASN A 112 -7.73 16.63 0.52
CA ASN A 112 -9.18 16.62 0.68
C ASN A 112 -9.75 15.31 1.25
N ALA A 113 -8.91 14.30 1.48
CA ALA A 113 -9.36 13.11 2.19
C ALA A 113 -9.54 13.44 3.67
N ASP A 114 -10.64 13.00 4.27
CA ASP A 114 -10.82 13.06 5.73
C ASP A 114 -10.83 11.65 6.31
N ILE A 115 -9.69 11.27 6.89
CA ILE A 115 -9.54 9.99 7.59
C ILE A 115 -9.54 10.15 9.11
N ASN A 116 -9.73 11.36 9.68
CA ASN A 116 -9.60 11.62 11.12
C ASN A 116 -10.52 10.74 11.96
N GLN A 117 -11.74 10.51 11.48
CA GLN A 117 -12.76 9.70 12.15
C GLN A 117 -12.85 8.27 11.59
N ALA A 118 -11.90 7.87 10.74
CA ALA A 118 -11.88 6.52 10.21
C ALA A 118 -11.63 5.49 11.33
N THR A 119 -12.37 4.39 11.27
CA THR A 119 -12.34 3.27 12.22
C THR A 119 -11.81 1.98 11.59
N ALA A 120 -11.87 1.87 10.27
CA ALA A 120 -11.31 0.77 9.49
C ALA A 120 -10.86 1.28 8.11
N ILE A 121 -9.96 0.53 7.48
CA ILE A 121 -9.55 0.69 6.09
C ILE A 121 -9.94 -0.56 5.31
N ARG A 122 -10.33 -0.39 4.05
CA ARG A 122 -10.50 -1.45 3.07
C ARG A 122 -9.74 -1.10 1.80
N PHE A 123 -9.09 -2.07 1.20
CA PHE A 123 -8.34 -1.89 -0.05
C PHE A 123 -8.31 -3.17 -0.86
N SER A 124 -7.98 -3.06 -2.13
CA SER A 124 -7.60 -4.19 -2.98
C SER A 124 -6.09 -4.42 -2.91
N LEU A 125 -5.67 -5.64 -2.59
CA LEU A 125 -4.29 -6.11 -2.63
C LEU A 125 -3.90 -6.41 -4.09
N GLY A 126 -3.31 -5.42 -4.75
CA GLY A 126 -2.89 -5.49 -6.14
C GLY A 126 -3.18 -4.25 -6.96
N VAL A 127 -2.93 -4.35 -8.27
CA VAL A 127 -3.05 -3.24 -9.24
C VAL A 127 -4.34 -3.41 -10.07
N PRO A 128 -5.16 -2.37 -10.26
CA PRO A 128 -6.34 -2.42 -11.14
C PRO A 128 -5.96 -2.80 -12.56
N PHE A 129 -6.84 -3.50 -13.28
CA PHE A 129 -6.56 -4.03 -14.62
C PHE A 129 -6.08 -2.96 -15.61
N GLU A 130 -6.71 -1.79 -15.55
CA GLU A 130 -6.45 -0.62 -16.39
C GLU A 130 -5.02 -0.10 -16.25
N LEU A 131 -4.40 -0.35 -15.10
CA LEU A 131 -3.03 0.06 -14.76
C LEU A 131 -2.04 -1.11 -14.85
N ASN A 132 -2.49 -2.35 -14.61
CA ASN A 132 -1.61 -3.51 -14.42
C ASN A 132 -0.76 -3.86 -15.64
N HIS A 133 -1.27 -3.63 -16.85
CA HIS A 133 -0.63 -4.09 -18.08
C HIS A 133 -0.09 -2.96 -18.96
N GLN A 134 -0.06 -1.73 -18.46
CA GLN A 134 0.52 -0.63 -19.23
C GLN A 134 2.04 -0.81 -19.36
N ASN A 135 2.65 -0.05 -20.26
CA ASN A 135 4.10 -0.11 -20.47
C ASN A 135 4.85 0.40 -19.22
N PRO A 136 5.59 -0.47 -18.49
CA PRO A 136 6.24 -0.09 -17.24
C PRO A 136 7.34 0.97 -17.43
N LEU A 137 7.89 1.10 -18.65
CA LEU A 137 8.92 2.10 -18.96
C LEU A 137 8.38 3.53 -19.00
N THR A 138 7.06 3.68 -19.14
CA THR A 138 6.39 4.99 -19.23
C THR A 138 5.38 5.23 -18.11
N GLN A 139 5.11 4.23 -17.27
CA GLN A 139 4.25 4.42 -16.11
C GLN A 139 4.89 5.37 -15.10
N ALA A 140 4.05 6.13 -14.41
CA ALA A 140 4.50 6.91 -13.26
C ALA A 140 4.74 6.00 -12.05
N SER A 141 5.42 6.53 -11.04
CA SER A 141 5.50 5.88 -9.74
C SER A 141 4.11 5.61 -9.15
N PRO A 142 3.93 4.48 -8.43
CA PRO A 142 4.94 3.48 -8.09
C PRO A 142 5.04 2.30 -9.08
N LEU A 143 4.42 2.39 -10.26
CA LEU A 143 4.35 1.32 -11.26
C LEU A 143 5.54 1.30 -12.23
N ASN A 144 6.55 2.14 -12.01
CA ASN A 144 7.83 2.15 -12.73
C ASN A 144 8.94 1.36 -12.02
N VAL A 145 8.60 0.60 -10.98
CA VAL A 145 9.55 -0.22 -10.22
C VAL A 145 9.73 -1.57 -10.92
N SER A 146 10.82 -1.71 -11.66
CA SER A 146 11.10 -2.92 -12.48
C SER A 146 11.08 -4.22 -11.67
N ASN A 147 11.53 -4.17 -10.41
CA ASN A 147 11.54 -5.31 -9.50
C ASN A 147 10.13 -5.89 -9.24
N MET A 148 9.10 -5.05 -9.38
CA MET A 148 7.69 -5.40 -9.18
C MET A 148 6.94 -5.67 -10.50
N PHE A 149 7.62 -5.64 -11.64
CA PHE A 149 7.03 -6.04 -12.93
C PHE A 149 7.38 -7.50 -13.25
N TRP A 150 6.46 -8.28 -13.83
CA TRP A 150 6.76 -9.62 -14.35
C TRP A 150 7.05 -9.55 -15.86
N VAL A 151 5.99 -9.50 -16.66
CA VAL A 151 6.02 -9.39 -18.12
C VAL A 151 4.75 -8.68 -18.57
N TRP A 152 4.70 -8.17 -19.79
CA TRP A 152 3.60 -7.32 -20.24
C TRP A 152 2.24 -8.04 -20.22
N GLN A 153 2.24 -9.33 -20.58
CA GLN A 153 1.02 -10.13 -20.59
C GLN A 153 0.43 -10.32 -19.18
N THR A 154 1.25 -10.55 -18.15
CA THR A 154 0.77 -10.79 -16.78
C THR A 154 0.74 -9.52 -15.91
N GLY A 155 1.52 -8.49 -16.29
CA GLY A 155 1.60 -7.20 -15.64
C GLY A 155 2.54 -7.18 -14.43
N HIS A 156 2.10 -6.53 -13.37
CA HIS A 156 2.83 -6.35 -12.13
C HIS A 156 2.64 -7.52 -11.16
N LYS A 157 3.66 -7.76 -10.34
CA LYS A 157 3.56 -8.50 -9.07
C LYS A 157 2.76 -7.62 -8.10
N PHE A 158 1.64 -8.11 -7.62
CA PHE A 158 0.82 -7.48 -6.60
C PHE A 158 1.42 -7.62 -5.21
N VAL A 159 2.05 -8.77 -4.95
CA VAL A 159 2.83 -9.05 -3.76
C VAL A 159 4.12 -9.71 -4.21
N ARG A 160 5.23 -9.32 -3.61
CA ARG A 160 6.51 -10.01 -3.69
C ARG A 160 7.00 -10.20 -2.27
N PHE A 161 6.91 -11.42 -1.76
CA PHE A 161 7.39 -11.81 -0.44
C PHE A 161 8.40 -12.93 -0.62
N GLU A 162 9.65 -12.66 -0.27
CA GLU A 162 10.77 -13.57 -0.53
C GLU A 162 11.55 -13.79 0.75
N LEU A 163 11.82 -15.05 1.01
CA LEU A 163 12.58 -15.52 2.16
C LEU A 163 13.79 -16.31 1.68
N GLU A 164 14.85 -16.27 2.46
CA GLU A 164 16.06 -17.03 2.20
C GLU A 164 16.65 -17.60 3.48
N ASN A 165 17.38 -18.70 3.33
CA ASN A 165 18.28 -19.22 4.34
C ASN A 165 19.63 -19.55 3.67
N GLN A 166 20.53 -20.24 4.38
CA GLN A 166 21.88 -20.51 3.86
C GLN A 166 21.90 -21.25 2.51
N ASP A 167 20.94 -22.14 2.26
CA ASP A 167 20.97 -23.06 1.13
C ASP A 167 19.73 -22.96 0.22
N GLN A 168 18.71 -22.20 0.61
CA GLN A 168 17.39 -22.22 -0.03
C GLN A 168 16.76 -20.83 -0.12
N GLN A 169 15.94 -20.67 -1.15
CA GLN A 169 15.04 -19.54 -1.32
C GLN A 169 13.60 -20.03 -1.36
N TRP A 170 12.70 -19.24 -0.80
CA TRP A 170 11.26 -19.45 -0.91
C TRP A 170 10.62 -18.15 -1.35
N VAL A 171 9.77 -18.22 -2.38
CA VAL A 171 9.14 -17.04 -2.97
C VAL A 171 7.63 -17.17 -3.00
N PHE A 172 6.95 -16.09 -2.63
CA PHE A 172 5.55 -15.87 -2.88
C PHE A 172 5.36 -14.60 -3.72
N HIS A 173 4.99 -14.78 -4.98
CA HIS A 173 4.61 -13.71 -5.88
C HIS A 173 3.13 -13.83 -6.26
N LEU A 174 2.37 -12.79 -5.94
CA LEU A 174 0.97 -12.64 -6.34
C LEU A 174 0.87 -11.78 -7.58
N GLY A 175 -0.05 -12.10 -8.50
CA GLY A 175 -0.45 -11.20 -9.58
C GLY A 175 -1.38 -11.89 -10.58
N SER A 176 -1.86 -11.15 -11.58
CA SER A 176 -2.85 -11.66 -12.53
C SER A 176 -2.29 -12.76 -13.44
N THR A 177 -3.12 -13.77 -13.73
CA THR A 177 -2.76 -14.91 -14.60
C THR A 177 -3.89 -15.30 -15.54
N GLY A 178 -3.58 -16.07 -16.59
CA GLY A 178 -4.56 -16.41 -17.63
C GLY A 178 -4.98 -15.19 -18.45
N CYS A 179 -4.06 -14.24 -18.65
CA CYS A 179 -4.27 -13.05 -19.48
C CYS A 179 -4.07 -13.39 -20.97
N SER A 180 -5.00 -12.97 -21.82
CA SER A 180 -4.92 -13.21 -23.27
C SER A 180 -4.49 -11.94 -24.00
N SER A 181 -3.42 -12.03 -24.78
CA SER A 181 -2.92 -10.95 -25.61
C SER A 181 -2.31 -11.51 -26.91
N ALA A 182 -2.06 -10.64 -27.89
CA ALA A 182 -1.47 -11.05 -29.17
C ALA A 182 -0.05 -11.63 -29.04
N SER A 183 0.68 -11.26 -27.98
CA SER A 183 1.98 -11.83 -27.61
C SER A 183 2.35 -11.46 -26.16
N ALA A 184 3.37 -12.13 -25.61
CA ALA A 184 3.87 -11.86 -24.26
C ALA A 184 4.33 -10.41 -24.01
N LEU A 185 4.62 -9.66 -25.08
CA LEU A 185 5.06 -8.25 -25.06
C LEU A 185 3.91 -7.25 -25.30
N ARG A 186 2.67 -7.71 -25.38
CA ARG A 186 1.49 -6.88 -25.60
C ARG A 186 0.54 -7.00 -24.42
N SER A 187 -0.01 -5.87 -24.02
CA SER A 187 -1.05 -5.80 -22.99
C SER A 187 -2.30 -6.57 -23.44
N PRO A 188 -2.96 -7.32 -22.55
CA PRO A 188 -4.29 -7.87 -22.82
C PRO A 188 -5.32 -6.75 -23.00
N SER A 189 -6.32 -6.99 -23.85
CA SER A 189 -7.43 -6.05 -24.08
C SER A 189 -8.64 -6.31 -23.18
N ALA A 190 -8.64 -7.41 -22.44
CA ALA A 190 -9.69 -7.82 -21.52
C ALA A 190 -9.08 -8.35 -20.22
N ALA A 191 -9.89 -8.32 -19.15
CA ALA A 191 -9.48 -8.81 -17.84
C ALA A 191 -8.93 -10.24 -17.93
N CYS A 192 -7.87 -10.50 -17.17
CA CYS A 192 -7.29 -11.83 -17.07
C CYS A 192 -8.29 -12.82 -16.47
N LYS A 193 -8.21 -14.09 -16.86
CA LYS A 193 -9.08 -15.15 -16.31
C LYS A 193 -9.00 -15.23 -14.79
N TYR A 194 -7.83 -14.98 -14.22
CA TYR A 194 -7.60 -14.93 -12.79
C TYR A 194 -6.99 -13.58 -12.43
N PRO A 195 -7.81 -12.59 -12.06
CA PRO A 195 -7.32 -11.27 -11.68
C PRO A 195 -6.42 -11.32 -10.46
N ASN A 196 -6.68 -12.25 -9.53
CA ASN A 196 -5.94 -12.43 -8.27
C ASN A 196 -5.91 -11.15 -7.41
N LEU A 197 -7.02 -10.39 -7.42
CA LEU A 197 -7.20 -9.15 -6.66
C LEU A 197 -8.08 -9.43 -5.44
N TYR A 198 -7.51 -9.34 -4.25
CA TYR A 198 -8.21 -9.64 -2.99
C TYR A 198 -8.51 -8.35 -2.24
N THR A 199 -9.73 -8.22 -1.73
CA THR A 199 -10.08 -7.11 -0.83
C THR A 199 -9.49 -7.40 0.56
N VAL A 200 -8.99 -6.42 1.29
CA VAL A 200 -8.50 -6.61 2.66
C VAL A 200 -9.15 -5.54 3.51
N THR A 201 -9.73 -5.94 4.64
CA THR A 201 -10.40 -5.05 5.60
C THR A 201 -9.68 -5.12 6.93
N LEU A 202 -9.20 -3.98 7.44
CA LEU A 202 -8.44 -3.93 8.70
C LEU A 202 -8.98 -2.82 9.61
N PRO A 203 -9.11 -3.08 10.92
CA PRO A 203 -9.42 -2.03 11.88
C PRO A 203 -8.26 -1.03 11.99
N LEU A 204 -8.58 0.23 12.29
CA LEU A 204 -7.57 1.24 12.59
C LEU A 204 -7.35 1.32 14.10
N GLU A 205 -6.09 1.24 14.51
CA GLU A 205 -5.68 1.62 15.86
C GLU A 205 -5.52 3.14 15.93
N THR A 206 -6.12 3.77 16.94
CA THR A 206 -5.92 5.20 17.20
C THR A 206 -5.07 5.36 18.45
N THR A 207 -3.81 5.76 18.27
CA THR A 207 -2.93 6.17 19.38
C THR A 207 -2.46 7.60 19.12
N ASP A 208 -2.78 8.54 20.02
CA ASP A 208 -2.16 9.87 20.17
C ASP A 208 -1.69 10.55 18.87
N LYS A 209 -2.64 10.79 17.96
CA LYS A 209 -2.54 11.59 16.70
C LYS A 209 -2.09 10.85 15.43
N VAL A 210 -1.60 9.63 15.50
CA VAL A 210 -1.26 8.83 14.30
C VAL A 210 -2.12 7.57 14.25
N LYS A 211 -2.77 7.34 13.11
CA LYS A 211 -3.56 6.14 12.88
C LYS A 211 -2.67 5.04 12.34
N LYS A 212 -2.80 3.85 12.93
CA LYS A 212 -1.98 2.69 12.59
C LYS A 212 -2.86 1.55 12.10
N VAL A 213 -2.31 0.74 11.21
CA VAL A 213 -2.92 -0.47 10.67
C VAL A 213 -1.98 -1.63 10.99
N ASN A 214 -2.48 -2.67 11.64
CA ASN A 214 -1.72 -3.91 11.77
C ASN A 214 -2.05 -4.81 10.58
N LEU A 215 -1.02 -5.21 9.84
CA LEU A 215 -1.11 -6.16 8.75
C LEU A 215 -0.31 -7.41 9.14
N ASP A 216 -1.01 -8.41 9.68
CA ASP A 216 -0.45 -9.73 9.90
C ASP A 216 -0.60 -10.57 8.63
N ILE A 217 0.52 -11.02 8.07
CA ILE A 217 0.55 -11.83 6.84
C ILE A 217 0.70 -13.34 7.11
N ALA A 218 0.91 -13.79 8.35
CA ALA A 218 1.02 -15.22 8.64
C ALA A 218 -0.23 -16.04 8.22
N PRO A 219 -1.48 -15.53 8.40
CA PRO A 219 -2.67 -16.24 7.93
C PRO A 219 -2.69 -16.52 6.43
N TRP A 220 -1.98 -15.75 5.61
CA TRP A 220 -1.91 -15.98 4.16
C TRP A 220 -1.22 -17.31 3.83
N PHE A 221 -0.33 -17.76 4.71
CA PHE A 221 0.49 -18.96 4.55
C PHE A 221 0.06 -20.11 5.46
N ALA A 222 -1.14 -20.01 6.06
CA ALA A 222 -1.71 -21.10 6.85
C ALA A 222 -1.75 -22.40 6.04
N GLU A 223 -1.30 -23.50 6.66
CA GLU A 223 -1.20 -24.83 6.03
C GLU A 223 -0.20 -24.91 4.85
N VAL A 224 0.70 -23.93 4.70
CA VAL A 224 1.80 -23.96 3.73
C VAL A 224 3.12 -24.04 4.49
N LYS A 225 3.80 -25.17 4.37
CA LYS A 225 5.19 -25.30 4.84
C LYS A 225 6.08 -24.39 3.99
N ILE A 226 6.97 -23.61 4.59
CA ILE A 226 7.95 -22.77 3.88
C ILE A 226 9.15 -23.65 3.50
N ALA A 227 9.26 -23.97 2.21
CA ALA A 227 10.37 -24.72 1.63
C ALA A 227 10.40 -24.48 0.11
N GLU A 228 11.56 -24.57 -0.55
CA GLU A 228 11.71 -24.22 -1.98
C GLU A 228 10.59 -24.78 -2.88
N GLN A 229 10.21 -26.05 -2.72
CA GLN A 229 9.18 -26.75 -3.50
C GLN A 229 7.75 -26.24 -3.27
N THR A 230 7.51 -25.46 -2.22
CA THR A 230 6.22 -24.87 -1.88
C THR A 230 6.11 -23.40 -2.28
N SER A 231 7.11 -22.89 -3.01
CA SER A 231 7.07 -21.54 -3.58
C SER A 231 5.87 -21.37 -4.50
N CYS A 232 5.37 -20.14 -4.57
CA CYS A 232 4.23 -19.77 -5.39
C CYS A 232 4.54 -18.54 -6.23
N GLN A 233 4.34 -18.63 -7.54
CA GLN A 233 4.44 -17.51 -8.48
C GLN A 233 3.13 -17.31 -9.24
N SER A 234 2.01 -17.41 -8.52
CA SER A 234 0.63 -17.32 -9.03
C SER A 234 0.19 -18.35 -10.07
N ALA A 235 0.97 -19.41 -10.28
CA ALA A 235 0.61 -20.49 -11.19
C ALA A 235 -0.67 -21.20 -10.73
N GLN A 236 -1.63 -21.38 -11.63
CA GLN A 236 -2.95 -21.93 -11.30
C GLN A 236 -2.93 -23.43 -11.01
N ASP A 237 -1.99 -24.15 -11.59
CA ASP A 237 -1.76 -25.59 -11.38
C ASP A 237 -0.86 -25.89 -10.15
N ASN A 238 -0.30 -24.87 -9.52
CA ASN A 238 0.47 -25.03 -8.28
C ASN A 238 -0.49 -25.11 -7.07
N GLN A 239 -0.54 -26.27 -6.43
CA GLN A 239 -1.39 -26.52 -5.25
C GLN A 239 -1.11 -25.57 -4.07
N TYR A 240 0.13 -25.14 -3.87
CA TYR A 240 0.50 -24.21 -2.80
C TYR A 240 0.03 -22.79 -3.12
N CYS A 241 0.06 -22.39 -4.40
CA CYS A 241 -0.62 -21.16 -4.82
C CYS A 241 -2.12 -21.21 -4.53
N GLN A 242 -2.79 -22.32 -4.85
CA GLN A 242 -4.22 -22.46 -4.57
C GLN A 242 -4.54 -22.37 -3.08
N GLN A 243 -3.70 -22.98 -2.22
CA GLN A 243 -3.85 -22.85 -0.77
C GLN A 243 -3.70 -21.38 -0.31
N ILE A 244 -2.65 -20.68 -0.76
CA ILE A 244 -2.44 -19.26 -0.42
C ILE A 244 -3.59 -18.39 -0.92
N PHE A 245 -4.11 -18.64 -2.12
CA PHE A 245 -5.27 -17.93 -2.67
C PHE A 245 -6.53 -18.13 -1.83
N ASN A 246 -6.78 -19.35 -1.37
CA ASN A 246 -7.88 -19.65 -0.47
C ASN A 246 -7.73 -18.93 0.88
N ASN A 247 -6.50 -18.86 1.40
CA ASN A 247 -6.20 -18.14 2.64
C ASN A 247 -6.40 -16.64 2.49
N LEU A 248 -5.91 -16.06 1.39
CA LEU A 248 -6.12 -14.66 1.04
C LEU A 248 -7.61 -14.35 0.95
N ALA A 249 -8.39 -15.18 0.26
CA ALA A 249 -9.85 -15.03 0.14
C ALA A 249 -10.59 -15.05 1.49
N LYS A 250 -10.04 -15.74 2.51
CA LYS A 250 -10.61 -15.79 3.88
C LYS A 250 -10.13 -14.64 4.76
N SER A 251 -8.89 -14.18 4.57
CA SER A 251 -8.25 -13.08 5.32
C SER A 251 -8.77 -11.70 4.92
N VAL A 252 -9.79 -11.65 4.05
CA VAL A 252 -10.48 -10.48 3.49
C VAL A 252 -11.61 -9.93 4.40
N LEU A 253 -11.96 -10.65 5.47
CA LEU A 253 -13.13 -10.35 6.32
C LEU A 253 -12.77 -9.64 7.63
#